data_AF-A0A1H6IKH8-F1
#
_entry.id   AF-A0A1H6IKH8-F1
#
_cell.length_a   1.000
_cell.length_b   1.000
_cell.length_c   1.000
_cell.angle_alpha   90.00
_cell.angle_beta   90.00
_cell.angle_gamma   90.00
#
_symmetry.space_group_name_H-M   'P 1'
#
loop_
_entity.id
_entity.type
_entity.pdbx_description
1 polymer ?
#
loop_
_entity_poly.entity_id
_entity_poly.type
_entity_poly.pdbx_seq_one_letter_code
_entity_poly.pdbx_strand_id
1 'polypeptide(L)' 'MKKADIKNLSVEDIKVQLADAKANYFKMKLAHRISPVENPIQIRDLRKTIARLNTELTNKQ' A
#
# COMPACT_ATOMS: atom_id res chain seq x y z
N MET A 1 3.78 1.63 8.06
CA MET A 1 3.58 0.27 8.62
C MET A 1 4.90 -0.43 8.81
N LYS A 2 5.19 -0.86 10.03
CA LYS A 2 6.29 -1.79 10.32
C LYS A 2 5.80 -3.20 10.02
N LYS A 3 6.72 -4.11 9.67
CA LYS A 3 6.35 -5.52 9.34
C LYS A 3 5.61 -6.21 10.49
N ALA A 4 5.93 -5.86 11.74
CA ALA A 4 5.29 -6.38 12.94
C ALA A 4 3.77 -6.10 12.97
N ASP A 5 3.35 -4.92 12.51
CA ASP A 5 1.93 -4.54 12.49
C ASP A 5 1.16 -5.35 11.44
N ILE A 6 1.81 -5.71 10.33
CA ILE A 6 1.20 -6.44 9.20
C ILE A 6 1.03 -7.94 9.53
N LYS A 7 1.91 -8.49 10.37
CA LYS A 7 1.89 -9.91 10.75
C LYS A 7 0.62 -10.30 11.53
N ASN A 8 0.08 -9.38 12.32
CA ASN A 8 -1.08 -9.59 13.21
C ASN A 8 -2.45 -9.51 12.49
N LEU A 9 -2.50 -9.13 11.21
CA LEU A 9 -3.77 -9.01 10.46
C LEU A 9 -4.24 -10.35 9.88
N SER A 10 -5.56 -10.56 9.74
CA SER A 10 -6.11 -11.73 9.03
C SER A 10 -5.77 -11.68 7.54
N VAL A 11 -5.85 -12.83 6.86
CA VAL A 11 -5.68 -12.92 5.40
C VAL A 11 -6.76 -12.11 4.68
N GLU A 12 -7.99 -12.05 5.19
CA GLU A 12 -9.03 -11.19 4.63
C GLU A 12 -8.69 -9.70 4.79
N ASP A 13 -8.25 -9.28 5.97
CA ASP A 13 -7.92 -7.88 6.25
C ASP A 13 -6.76 -7.39 5.37
N ILE A 14 -5.76 -8.26 5.12
CA ILE A 14 -4.64 -7.97 4.22
C ILE A 14 -5.15 -7.72 2.80
N LYS A 15 -6.13 -8.51 2.31
CA LYS A 15 -6.72 -8.32 0.97
C LYS A 15 -7.50 -7.00 0.87
N VAL A 16 -8.28 -6.66 1.90
CA VAL A 16 -9.04 -5.41 1.96
C VAL A 16 -8.09 -4.21 1.94
N GLN A 17 -7.10 -4.18 2.84
CA GLN A 17 -6.11 -3.10 2.90
C GLN A 17 -5.29 -2.96 1.61
N LEU A 18 -5.00 -4.08 0.94
CA LEU A 18 -4.29 -4.09 -0.33
C LEU A 18 -5.12 -3.45 -1.44
N ALA A 19 -6.43 -3.73 -1.49
CA ALA A 19 -7.34 -3.10 -2.44
C ALA A 19 -7.40 -1.57 -2.23
N ASP A 20 -7.57 -1.14 -0.98
CA ASP A 20 -7.62 0.28 -0.61
C ASP A 20 -6.29 0.99 -0.92
N ALA A 21 -5.16 0.38 -0.57
CA ALA A 21 -3.83 0.92 -0.84
C ALA A 21 -3.57 1.04 -2.35
N LYS A 22 -4.01 0.08 -3.17
CA LYS A 22 -3.91 0.16 -4.64
C LYS A 22 -4.76 1.31 -5.20
N ALA A 23 -6.00 1.47 -4.72
CA ALA A 23 -6.87 2.56 -5.14
C ALA A 23 -6.26 3.94 -4.79
N ASN A 24 -5.74 4.08 -3.57
CA ASN A 24 -5.07 5.30 -3.12
C ASN A 24 -3.80 5.58 -3.93
N TYR A 25 -2.99 4.57 -4.23
CA TYR A 25 -1.80 4.72 -5.07
C TYR A 25 -2.16 5.21 -6.48
N PHE A 26 -3.23 4.67 -7.07
CA PHE A 26 -3.68 5.07 -8.39
C PHE A 26 -4.15 6.53 -8.40
N LYS A 27 -4.98 6.92 -7.43
CA LYS A 27 -5.45 8.31 -7.27
C LYS A 27 -4.28 9.29 -7.11
N MET A 28 -3.31 8.97 -6.26
CA MET A 28 -2.16 9.84 -6.00
C MET A 28 -1.21 9.93 -7.20
N LYS A 29 -1.01 8.83 -7.93
CA LYS A 29 -0.22 8.83 -9.17
C LYS A 29 -0.90 9.65 -10.27
N LEU A 30 -2.22 9.56 -10.38
CA LEU A 30 -2.99 10.36 -11.33
C LEU A 30 -2.95 11.84 -10.97
N ALA A 31 -3.17 12.18 -9.69
CA ALA A 31 -3.05 13.55 -9.20
C ALA A 31 -1.65 14.13 -9.46
N HIS A 32 -0.58 13.37 -9.22
CA HIS A 32 0.80 13.78 -9.50
C HIS A 32 1.09 14.05 -10.97
N ARG A 33 0.39 13.35 -11.88
CA ARG A 33 0.52 13.58 -13.32
C ARG A 33 -0.16 14.88 -13.76
N ILE A 34 -1.24 15.28 -13.07
CA ILE A 34 -2.02 16.47 -13.40
C ILE A 34 -1.42 17.72 -12.75
N SER A 35 -1.00 17.61 -11.49
CA SER A 35 -0.37 18.68 -10.73
C SER A 35 0.80 18.12 -9.92
N PRO A 36 1.93 18.85 -9.78
CA PRO A 36 2.95 18.48 -8.81
C PRO A 36 2.31 18.28 -7.44
N VAL A 37 2.60 17.14 -6.82
CA VAL A 37 2.09 16.80 -5.48
C VAL A 37 3.10 17.35 -4.49
N GLU A 38 2.61 18.00 -3.43
CA GLU A 38 3.47 18.63 -2.41
C GLU A 38 4.49 17.65 -1.81
N ASN A 39 4.10 16.38 -1.64
CA ASN A 39 4.95 15.34 -1.05
C ASN A 39 5.00 14.05 -1.89
N PRO A 40 5.87 13.97 -2.92
CA PRO A 40 6.04 12.76 -3.75
C PRO A 40 6.52 11.54 -2.95
N ILE A 41 7.14 11.76 -1.78
CA ILE A 41 7.60 10.70 -0.87
C ILE A 41 6.45 9.79 -0.44
N GLN A 42 5.23 10.32 -0.29
CA GLN A 42 4.06 9.53 0.08
C GLN A 42 3.75 8.45 -0.97
N ILE A 43 3.97 8.72 -2.26
CA ILE A 43 3.75 7.74 -3.35
C ILE A 43 4.71 6.56 -3.19
N ARG A 44 5.97 6.84 -2.84
CA ARG A 44 6.99 5.82 -2.58
C ARG A 44 6.63 4.98 -1.35
N ASP A 45 6.15 5.62 -0.29
CA ASP A 45 5.84 4.92 0.96
C ASP A 45 4.58 4.06 0.81
N LEU A 46 3.58 4.51 0.07
CA LEU A 46 2.41 3.71 -0.30
C LEU A 46 2.81 2.48 -1.13
N ARG A 47 3.71 2.65 -2.11
CA ARG A 47 4.25 1.54 -2.92
C ARG A 47 4.96 0.50 -2.05
N LYS A 48 5.76 0.94 -1.07
CA LYS A 48 6.42 0.04 -0.11
C LYS A 48 5.42 -0.71 0.76
N THR A 49 4.33 -0.06 1.16
CA THR A 49 3.27 -0.70 1.94
C THR A 49 2.55 -1.78 1.13
N ILE A 50 2.21 -1.51 -0.14
CA ILE A 50 1.63 -2.52 -1.05
C ILE A 50 2.57 -3.73 -1.20
N ALA A 51 3.86 -3.49 -1.40
CA ALA A 51 4.84 -4.57 -1.52
C ALA A 51 4.89 -5.45 -0.25
N ARG A 52 4.87 -4.83 0.94
CA ARG A 52 4.86 -5.57 2.21
C ARG A 52 3.58 -6.39 2.39
N LEU A 53 2.41 -5.83 2.05
CA LEU A 53 1.14 -6.55 2.10
C LEU A 53 1.14 -7.77 1.18
N ASN A 54 1.67 -7.63 -0.04
CA ASN A 54 1.81 -8.76 -0.97
C ASN A 54 2.76 -9.83 -0.42
N THR A 55 3.91 -9.44 0.15
CA THR A 55 4.87 -10.40 0.73
C THR A 55 4.25 -11.18 1.88
N GLU A 56 3.51 -10.53 2.77
CA GLU A 56 2.83 -11.22 3.88
C GLU A 56 1.70 -12.14 3.38
N LEU A 57 0.98 -11.74 2.32
CA LEU A 57 -0.01 -12.62 1.69
C LEU A 57 0.64 -13.88 1.11
N THR A 58 1.80 -13.76 0.47
CA THR A 58 2.57 -14.92 -0.02
C THR A 58 3.12 -15.79 1.12
N ASN A 59 3.54 -15.20 2.24
CA ASN A 59 4.02 -15.96 3.40
C ASN A 59 2.92 -16.74 4.15
N LYS A 60 1.65 -16.33 3.98
CA LYS A 60 0.48 -16.97 4.59
C LYS A 60 -0.23 -17.96 3.66
N GLN A 61 0.17 -18.03 2.38
CA GLN A 61 -0.23 -19.08 1.43
C GLN A 61 0.63 -20.33 1.64
#